data_AF-A0A448XJH1-F1
#
_entry.id   AF-A0A448XJH1-F1
#
_cell.length_a   1.000
_cell.length_b   1.000
_cell.length_c   1.000
_cell.angle_alpha   90.00
_cell.angle_beta   90.00
_cell.angle_gamma   90.00
#
_symmetry.space_group_name_H-M   'P 1'
#
loop_
_entity.id
_entity.type
_entity.pdbx_description
1 polymer ?
#
loop_
_entity_poly.entity_id
_entity_poly.type
_entity_poly.pdbx_seq_one_letter_code
_entity_poly.pdbx_strand_id
1 'polypeptide(L)'
;MRLDIIRNGLLANHFLGILGGVLSAPCVVANSAALLFVGRFFSGLNSGVTIGVASLYLIEISPRQLRGLIGACHQLAVTIGIVLAYVFTLTSTLNTEKLWPVAIGLGAIPAFISLLTLPFCPESPRFLFIKKSQEEEARKAFVRLNANEDVNTFIGELREEIEVAKNQPEFKFTQLFTQRDLRMPLLIACLIQVMQQLSGINAVSSQDNRLTSYEI
;
A
#
# COMPACT_ATOMS: atom_id res chain seq x y z
N MET A 1 -12.59 12.95 1.92
CA MET A 1 -11.12 13.02 1.79
C MET A 1 -10.76 13.04 0.30
N ARG A 2 -9.99 14.02 -0.19
CA ARG A 2 -9.85 14.33 -1.63
C ARG A 2 -8.92 13.32 -2.36
N LEU A 3 -9.46 12.45 -3.21
CA LEU A 3 -8.72 11.38 -3.88
C LEU A 3 -7.63 11.81 -4.90
N ASP A 4 -7.64 13.02 -5.47
CA ASP A 4 -6.49 13.52 -6.27
C ASP A 4 -5.20 13.57 -5.44
N ILE A 5 -5.34 13.77 -4.12
CA ILE A 5 -4.22 13.70 -3.17
C ILE A 5 -3.71 12.27 -3.08
N ILE A 6 -4.57 11.26 -3.27
CA ILE A 6 -4.18 9.85 -3.20
C ILE A 6 -3.38 9.46 -4.45
N ARG A 7 -3.86 9.77 -5.66
CA ARG A 7 -3.12 9.42 -6.89
C ARG A 7 -1.82 10.22 -7.00
N ASN A 8 -1.89 11.55 -6.87
CA ASN A 8 -0.68 12.39 -6.94
C ASN A 8 0.23 12.17 -5.73
N GLY A 9 -0.33 11.85 -4.55
CA GLY A 9 0.43 11.47 -3.36
C GLY A 9 1.09 10.11 -3.49
N LEU A 10 0.47 9.13 -4.16
CA LEU A 10 1.07 7.83 -4.45
C LEU A 10 2.20 7.96 -5.49
N LEU A 11 2.02 8.79 -6.51
CA LEU A 11 3.11 9.15 -7.43
C LEU A 11 4.27 9.82 -6.69
N ALA A 12 3.99 10.81 -5.83
CA ALA A 12 4.99 11.45 -4.97
C ALA A 12 5.68 10.44 -4.03
N ASN A 13 4.92 9.47 -3.51
CA ASN A 13 5.41 8.42 -2.65
C ASN A 13 6.40 7.50 -3.36
N HIS A 14 6.12 7.11 -4.60
CA HIS A 14 7.04 6.32 -5.41
C HIS A 14 8.37 7.06 -5.70
N PHE A 15 8.36 8.38 -5.81
CA PHE A 15 9.61 9.16 -5.85
C PHE A 15 10.42 9.01 -4.56
N LEU A 16 9.79 8.94 -3.39
CA LEU A 16 10.49 8.65 -2.12
C LEU A 16 11.11 7.25 -2.13
N GLY A 17 10.43 6.27 -2.73
CA GLY A 17 10.96 4.92 -2.92
C GLY A 17 12.21 4.90 -3.80
N ILE A 18 12.17 5.60 -4.94
CA ILE A 18 13.33 5.74 -5.85
C ILE A 18 14.48 6.47 -5.14
N LEU A 19 14.19 7.57 -4.44
CA LEU A 19 15.17 8.30 -3.64
C LEU A 19 15.83 7.39 -2.59
N GLY A 20 15.02 6.60 -1.89
CA GLY A 20 15.50 5.62 -0.91
C GLY A 20 16.43 4.56 -1.51
N GLY A 21 16.09 4.04 -2.69
CA GLY A 21 16.93 3.10 -3.45
C GLY A 21 18.24 3.72 -3.93
N VAL A 22 18.18 4.92 -4.53
CA VAL A 22 19.35 5.65 -5.03
C VAL A 22 20.31 6.06 -3.90
N LEU A 23 19.78 6.43 -2.73
CA LEU A 23 20.61 6.73 -1.55
C LEU A 23 21.24 5.48 -0.93
N SER A 24 20.53 4.33 -0.97
CA SER A 24 21.02 3.07 -0.41
C SER A 24 22.05 2.38 -1.30
N ALA A 25 21.94 2.50 -2.63
CA ALA A 25 22.79 1.80 -3.59
C ALA A 25 24.30 2.11 -3.47
N PRO A 26 24.75 3.38 -3.33
CA PRO A 26 26.18 3.70 -3.24
C PRO A 26 26.75 3.54 -1.82
N CYS A 27 26.00 3.05 -0.83
CA CYS A 27 26.44 3.04 0.58
C CYS A 27 27.78 2.31 0.81
N VAL A 28 28.05 1.25 0.05
CA VAL A 28 29.32 0.49 0.12
C VAL A 28 30.46 1.21 -0.58
N VAL A 29 30.21 1.90 -1.69
CA VAL A 29 31.24 2.67 -2.41
C VAL A 29 31.61 3.94 -1.62
N ALA A 30 30.62 4.57 -0.98
CA ALA A 30 30.79 5.77 -0.17
C ALA A 30 31.23 5.50 1.28
N ASN A 31 31.36 4.22 1.68
CA ASN A 31 31.71 3.76 3.03
C ASN A 31 30.96 4.49 4.16
N SER A 32 29.67 4.75 3.95
CA SER A 32 28.84 5.58 4.85
C SER A 32 27.56 4.85 5.24
N ALA A 33 27.50 4.43 6.50
CA ALA A 33 26.31 3.83 7.08
C ALA A 33 25.12 4.81 7.14
N ALA A 34 25.39 6.12 7.20
CA ALA A 34 24.36 7.15 7.22
C ALA A 34 23.48 7.12 5.95
N LEU A 35 24.08 6.89 4.78
CA LEU A 35 23.36 6.77 3.50
C LEU A 35 22.38 5.59 3.52
N LEU A 36 22.78 4.48 4.13
CA LEU A 36 21.91 3.31 4.29
C LEU A 36 20.72 3.63 5.21
N PHE A 37 20.95 4.25 6.38
CA PHE A 37 19.86 4.58 7.31
C PHE A 37 18.86 5.56 6.70
N VAL A 38 19.34 6.60 6.04
CA VAL A 38 18.49 7.59 5.36
C VAL A 38 17.73 6.94 4.20
N GLY A 39 18.39 6.10 3.39
CA GLY A 39 17.74 5.38 2.31
C GLY A 39 16.66 4.41 2.78
N ARG A 40 16.88 3.69 3.89
CA ARG A 40 15.87 2.84 4.51
C ARG A 40 14.70 3.62 5.08
N PHE A 41 14.93 4.80 5.65
CA PHE A 41 13.87 5.67 6.13
C PHE A 41 12.90 6.04 5.00
N PHE A 42 13.41 6.54 3.86
CA PHE A 42 12.57 6.89 2.71
C PHE A 42 11.90 5.67 2.06
N SER A 43 12.61 4.55 1.93
CA SER A 43 12.05 3.31 1.40
C SER A 43 10.95 2.74 2.30
N GLY A 44 11.11 2.88 3.62
CA GLY A 44 10.11 2.49 4.61
C GLY A 44 8.85 3.36 4.55
N LEU A 45 9.01 4.68 4.45
CA LEU A 45 7.89 5.60 4.23
C LEU A 45 7.14 5.25 2.94
N ASN A 46 7.87 5.03 1.84
CA ASN A 46 7.27 4.61 0.58
C ASN A 46 6.45 3.33 0.74
N SER A 47 7.01 2.30 1.37
CA SER A 47 6.35 1.01 1.53
C SER A 47 5.11 1.10 2.40
N GLY A 48 5.17 1.84 3.52
CA GLY A 48 4.04 2.00 4.45
C GLY A 48 2.85 2.71 3.81
N VAL A 49 3.08 3.80 3.08
CA VAL A 49 2.03 4.53 2.36
C VAL A 49 1.47 3.66 1.22
N THR A 50 2.34 2.95 0.48
CA THR A 50 1.90 2.12 -0.65
C THR A 50 0.98 0.99 -0.21
N ILE A 51 1.30 0.28 0.88
CA ILE A 51 0.48 -0.85 1.37
C ILE A 51 -0.94 -0.38 1.76
N GLY A 52 -1.04 0.74 2.49
CA GLY A 52 -2.32 1.28 2.93
C GLY A 52 -3.16 1.80 1.75
N VAL A 53 -2.54 2.58 0.87
CA VAL A 53 -3.24 3.16 -0.29
C VAL A 53 -3.65 2.09 -1.30
N ALA A 54 -2.78 1.11 -1.58
CA ALA A 54 -3.08 0.02 -2.52
C ALA A 54 -4.24 -0.85 -2.02
N SER A 55 -4.25 -1.20 -0.73
CA SER A 55 -5.34 -1.95 -0.12
C SER A 55 -6.67 -1.18 -0.20
N LEU A 56 -6.66 0.11 0.11
CA LEU A 56 -7.85 0.96 0.04
C LEU A 56 -8.37 1.05 -1.40
N TYR A 57 -7.48 1.33 -2.36
CA TYR A 57 -7.83 1.42 -3.77
C TYR A 57 -8.42 0.12 -4.29
N LEU A 58 -7.80 -1.03 -3.97
CA LEU A 58 -8.30 -2.34 -4.36
C LEU A 58 -9.70 -2.59 -3.80
N ILE A 59 -9.96 -2.29 -2.52
CA ILE A 59 -11.27 -2.46 -1.89
C ILE A 59 -12.34 -1.55 -2.52
N GLU A 60 -11.97 -0.34 -2.93
CA GLU A 60 -12.89 0.61 -3.57
C GLU A 60 -13.34 0.18 -4.96
N ILE A 61 -12.44 -0.39 -5.77
CA ILE A 61 -12.77 -0.87 -7.13
C ILE A 61 -13.45 -2.25 -7.12
N SER A 62 -13.40 -2.95 -5.99
CA SER A 62 -13.90 -4.33 -5.85
C SER A 62 -15.41 -4.40 -5.65
N PRO A 63 -16.07 -5.44 -6.20
CA PRO A 63 -17.46 -5.78 -5.85
C PRO A 63 -17.58 -6.02 -4.35
N ARG A 64 -18.71 -5.63 -3.75
CA ARG A 64 -18.94 -5.76 -2.29
C ARG A 64 -18.68 -7.18 -1.78
N GLN A 65 -19.03 -8.18 -2.59
CA GLN A 65 -18.90 -9.61 -2.29
C GLN A 65 -17.45 -10.11 -2.34
N LEU A 66 -16.57 -9.48 -3.14
CA LEU A 66 -15.19 -9.92 -3.36
C LEU A 66 -14.14 -9.10 -2.61
N ARG A 67 -14.53 -8.03 -1.89
CA ARG A 67 -13.61 -7.18 -1.13
C ARG A 67 -12.69 -7.95 -0.18
N GLY A 68 -13.22 -8.96 0.50
CA GLY A 68 -12.44 -9.83 1.40
C GLY A 68 -11.41 -10.67 0.65
N LEU A 69 -11.79 -11.25 -0.49
CA LEU A 69 -10.89 -12.05 -1.32
C LEU A 69 -9.77 -11.19 -1.93
N ILE A 70 -10.12 -10.01 -2.43
CA ILE A 70 -9.13 -9.10 -3.05
C ILE A 70 -8.15 -8.56 -2.00
N GLY A 71 -8.62 -8.27 -0.78
CA GLY A 71 -7.74 -7.96 0.35
C GLY A 71 -6.79 -9.11 0.69
N ALA A 72 -7.28 -10.36 0.70
CA ALA A 72 -6.44 -11.54 0.91
C ALA A 72 -5.41 -11.74 -0.22
N CYS A 73 -5.80 -11.55 -1.49
CA CYS A 73 -4.90 -11.60 -2.63
C CYS A 73 -3.79 -10.54 -2.54
N HIS A 74 -4.11 -9.32 -2.07
CA HIS A 74 -3.11 -8.28 -1.83
C HIS A 74 -2.08 -8.73 -0.79
N GLN A 75 -2.54 -9.29 0.33
CA GLN A 75 -1.65 -9.81 1.36
C GLN A 75 -0.80 -11.00 0.87
N LEU A 76 -1.39 -11.89 0.06
CA LEU A 76 -0.66 -13.00 -0.56
C LEU A 76 0.44 -12.51 -1.50
N ALA A 77 0.18 -11.47 -2.30
CA ALA A 77 1.19 -10.88 -3.18
C ALA A 77 2.37 -10.30 -2.39
N VAL A 78 2.10 -9.65 -1.24
CA VAL A 78 3.16 -9.18 -0.32
C VAL A 78 3.99 -10.35 0.20
N THR A 79 3.33 -11.42 0.65
CA THR A 79 4.03 -12.63 1.14
C THR A 79 4.89 -13.28 0.06
N ILE A 80 4.40 -13.38 -1.18
CA ILE A 80 5.17 -13.90 -2.32
C ILE A 80 6.41 -13.02 -2.57
N GLY A 81 6.27 -11.70 -2.50
CA GLY A 81 7.39 -10.77 -2.64
C GLY A 81 8.48 -11.01 -1.57
N ILE A 82 8.07 -11.26 -0.32
CA ILE A 82 9.00 -11.59 0.78
C ILE A 82 9.70 -12.92 0.51
N VAL A 83 8.98 -13.96 0.08
CA VAL A 83 9.55 -15.27 -0.24
C VAL A 83 10.57 -15.15 -1.38
N LEU A 84 10.25 -14.42 -2.44
CA LEU A 84 11.19 -14.16 -3.54
C LEU A 84 12.44 -13.43 -3.05
N ALA A 85 12.30 -12.43 -2.17
CA ALA A 85 13.43 -11.73 -1.57
C ALA A 85 14.33 -12.68 -0.78
N TYR A 86 13.76 -13.63 -0.03
CA TYR A 86 14.54 -14.67 0.64
C TYR A 86 15.24 -15.60 -0.35
N VAL A 87 14.56 -16.09 -1.38
CA VAL A 87 15.18 -16.96 -2.40
C VAL A 87 16.39 -16.30 -3.05
N PHE A 88 16.30 -15.02 -3.44
CA PHE A 88 17.41 -14.27 -4.00
C PHE A 88 18.57 -14.02 -3.01
N THR A 89 18.26 -13.97 -1.71
CA THR A 89 19.27 -13.77 -0.65
C THR A 89 19.95 -15.10 -0.28
N LEU A 90 19.20 -16.22 -0.30
CA LEU A 90 19.67 -17.55 0.10
C LEU A 90 20.66 -18.17 -0.90
N THR A 91 20.45 -17.93 -2.21
CA THR A 91 21.27 -18.53 -3.28
C THR A 91 22.71 -17.98 -3.35
N SER A 92 23.15 -17.17 -2.37
CA SER A 92 24.49 -16.56 -2.27
C SER A 92 24.90 -15.65 -3.43
N THR A 93 24.06 -15.49 -4.47
CA THR A 93 24.36 -14.64 -5.65
C THR A 93 24.33 -13.14 -5.34
N LEU A 94 23.54 -12.72 -4.36
CA LEU A 94 23.38 -11.31 -3.98
C LEU A 94 23.81 -10.99 -2.53
N ASN A 95 24.06 -12.00 -1.70
CA ASN A 95 24.50 -11.85 -0.30
C ASN A 95 26.04 -11.88 -0.15
N THR A 96 26.77 -11.37 -1.14
CA THR A 96 28.22 -11.18 -1.04
C THR A 96 28.52 -9.76 -0.52
N GLU A 97 29.67 -9.56 0.16
CA GLU A 97 30.08 -8.26 0.75
C GLU A 97 29.95 -7.05 -0.20
N LYS A 98 30.05 -7.28 -1.52
CA LYS A 98 29.94 -6.23 -2.55
C LYS A 98 28.57 -6.13 -3.21
N LEU A 99 27.72 -7.16 -3.12
CA LEU A 99 26.48 -7.30 -3.89
C LEU A 99 25.21 -7.06 -3.05
N TRP A 100 25.29 -7.08 -1.72
CA TRP A 100 24.14 -6.79 -0.85
C TRP A 100 23.47 -5.41 -1.08
N PRO A 101 24.17 -4.33 -1.48
CA PRO A 101 23.52 -3.05 -1.81
C PRO A 101 22.75 -3.14 -3.12
N VAL A 102 23.21 -3.98 -4.05
CA VAL A 102 22.50 -4.27 -5.31
C VAL A 102 21.21 -5.02 -5.01
N ALA A 103 21.21 -5.94 -4.04
CA ALA A 103 20.00 -6.61 -3.57
C ALA A 103 18.96 -5.61 -3.01
N ILE A 104 19.42 -4.61 -2.25
CA ILE A 104 18.56 -3.53 -1.75
C ILE A 104 18.04 -2.66 -2.90
N GLY A 105 18.91 -2.32 -3.86
CA GLY A 105 18.53 -1.58 -5.07
C GLY A 105 17.50 -2.33 -5.94
N LEU A 106 17.59 -3.66 -6.00
CA LEU A 106 16.63 -4.51 -6.71
C LEU A 106 15.21 -4.38 -6.12
N GLY A 107 15.10 -4.11 -4.81
CA GLY A 107 13.84 -3.80 -4.13
C GLY A 107 13.14 -2.53 -4.64
N ALA A 108 13.85 -1.66 -5.38
CA ALA A 108 13.24 -0.49 -6.03
C ALA A 108 12.55 -0.86 -7.36
N ILE A 109 12.79 -2.04 -7.94
CA ILE A 109 12.17 -2.46 -9.21
C ILE A 109 10.64 -2.55 -9.10
N PRO A 110 10.03 -3.19 -8.08
CA PRO A 110 8.58 -3.20 -7.92
C PRO A 110 7.98 -1.79 -7.76
N ALA A 111 8.70 -0.86 -7.13
CA ALA A 111 8.28 0.53 -7.03
C ALA A 111 8.30 1.24 -8.40
N PHE A 112 9.33 0.97 -9.22
CA PHE A 112 9.42 1.48 -10.58
C PHE A 112 8.33 0.90 -11.50
N ILE A 113 8.09 -0.41 -11.43
CA ILE A 113 6.99 -1.07 -12.17
C ILE A 113 5.64 -0.47 -11.75
N SER A 114 5.43 -0.28 -10.44
CA SER A 114 4.21 0.37 -9.91
C SER A 114 4.05 1.79 -10.45
N LEU A 115 5.13 2.57 -10.51
CA LEU A 115 5.12 3.93 -11.06
C LEU A 115 4.70 3.95 -12.54
N LEU A 116 5.17 2.98 -13.34
CA LEU A 116 4.82 2.86 -14.75
C LEU A 116 3.39 2.33 -14.97
N THR A 117 2.89 1.49 -14.06
CA THR A 117 1.57 0.85 -14.20
C THR A 117 0.44 1.74 -13.70
N LEU A 118 0.69 2.57 -12.69
CA LEU A 118 -0.30 3.48 -12.09
C LEU A 118 -1.05 4.38 -13.09
N PRO A 119 -0.42 4.97 -14.11
CA PRO A 119 -1.11 5.78 -15.13
C PRO A 119 -2.14 4.99 -15.95
N PHE A 120 -1.96 3.68 -16.08
CA PHE A 120 -2.86 2.80 -16.85
C PHE A 120 -3.98 2.20 -15.99
N CYS A 121 -3.89 2.30 -14.67
CA CYS A 121 -4.93 1.81 -13.78
C CYS A 121 -6.19 2.70 -13.87
N PRO A 122 -7.38 2.12 -14.08
CA PRO A 122 -8.62 2.89 -14.15
C PRO A 122 -8.90 3.59 -12.81
N GLU A 123 -9.35 4.84 -12.86
CA GLU A 123 -9.72 5.53 -11.64
C GLU A 123 -10.95 4.87 -10.99
N SER A 124 -11.03 4.93 -9.65
CA SER A 124 -12.15 4.35 -8.88
C SER A 124 -13.51 4.90 -9.35
N PRO A 125 -14.56 4.10 -9.57
CA PRO A 125 -15.88 4.59 -9.98
C PRO A 125 -16.45 5.65 -9.00
N ARG A 126 -16.16 5.47 -7.70
CA ARG A 126 -16.46 6.45 -6.65
C ARG A 126 -15.77 7.80 -6.90
N PHE A 127 -14.53 7.77 -7.38
CA PHE A 127 -13.75 8.96 -7.71
C PHE A 127 -14.39 9.76 -8.85
N LEU A 128 -14.73 9.09 -9.95
CA LEU A 128 -15.32 9.70 -11.14
C LEU A 128 -16.66 10.39 -10.79
N PHE A 129 -17.46 9.75 -9.94
CA PHE A 129 -18.75 10.28 -9.50
C PHE A 129 -18.64 11.45 -8.53
N ILE A 130 -17.96 11.24 -7.39
CA ILE A 130 -17.92 12.22 -6.28
C ILE A 130 -17.14 13.46 -6.67
N LYS A 131 -16.05 13.31 -7.44
CA LYS A 131 -15.08 14.38 -7.62
C LYS A 131 -15.02 15.00 -9.01
N LYS A 132 -15.13 14.19 -10.06
CA LYS A 132 -15.19 14.71 -11.43
C LYS A 132 -16.62 15.11 -11.83
N SER A 133 -17.62 14.79 -11.01
CA SER A 133 -19.05 14.95 -11.34
C SER A 133 -19.40 14.30 -12.70
N GLN A 134 -18.66 13.26 -13.07
CA GLN A 134 -18.80 12.53 -14.33
C GLN A 134 -19.60 11.25 -14.07
N GLU A 135 -20.91 11.40 -13.91
CA GLU A 135 -21.80 10.29 -13.62
C GLU A 135 -21.77 9.20 -14.69
N GLU A 136 -21.78 9.57 -15.97
CA GLU A 136 -21.76 8.61 -17.07
C GLU A 136 -20.48 7.78 -17.12
N GLU A 137 -19.32 8.37 -16.83
CA GLU A 137 -18.05 7.63 -16.77
C GLU A 137 -17.97 6.75 -15.52
N ALA A 138 -18.53 7.20 -14.39
CA ALA A 138 -18.66 6.37 -13.19
C ALA A 138 -19.58 5.17 -13.42
N ARG A 139 -20.71 5.36 -14.12
CA ARG A 139 -21.62 4.29 -14.53
C ARG A 139 -20.90 3.27 -15.42
N LYS A 140 -20.20 3.73 -16.47
CA LYS A 140 -19.42 2.85 -17.35
C LYS A 140 -18.32 2.08 -16.60
N ALA A 141 -17.58 2.75 -15.73
CA ALA A 141 -16.53 2.12 -14.92
C ALA A 141 -17.12 1.08 -13.95
N PHE A 142 -18.27 1.38 -13.34
CA PHE A 142 -18.96 0.45 -12.46
C PHE A 142 -19.49 -0.77 -13.21
N VAL A 143 -20.17 -0.60 -14.35
CA VAL A 143 -20.63 -1.73 -15.20
C VAL A 143 -19.46 -2.62 -15.61
N ARG A 144 -18.31 -2.02 -15.95
CA ARG A 144 -17.12 -2.75 -16.35
C ARG A 144 -16.51 -3.58 -15.21
N LEU A 145 -16.58 -3.09 -13.98
CA LEU A 145 -16.01 -3.74 -12.79
C LEU A 145 -17.00 -4.68 -12.08
N ASN A 146 -18.29 -4.38 -12.18
CA ASN A 146 -19.39 -5.04 -11.46
C ASN A 146 -20.55 -5.33 -12.43
N ALA A 147 -20.42 -6.40 -13.21
CA ALA A 147 -21.42 -6.77 -14.22
C ALA A 147 -22.77 -7.23 -13.62
N ASN A 148 -22.80 -7.61 -12.33
CA ASN A 148 -23.97 -8.22 -11.68
C ASN A 148 -24.70 -7.30 -10.68
N GLU A 149 -24.22 -6.07 -10.43
CA GLU A 149 -24.87 -5.12 -9.51
C GLU A 149 -25.60 -4.03 -10.28
N ASP A 150 -26.77 -3.58 -9.79
CA ASP A 150 -27.51 -2.49 -10.40
C ASP A 150 -26.77 -1.16 -10.19
N VAL A 151 -26.30 -0.61 -11.30
CA VAL A 151 -25.62 0.68 -11.39
C VAL A 151 -26.46 1.79 -10.75
N ASN A 152 -27.78 1.74 -10.91
CA ASN A 152 -28.66 2.80 -10.38
C ASN A 152 -28.71 2.78 -8.85
N THR A 153 -28.69 1.59 -8.24
CA THR A 153 -28.59 1.46 -6.78
C THR A 153 -27.26 2.01 -6.27
N PHE A 154 -26.15 1.65 -6.91
CA PHE A 154 -24.82 2.15 -6.54
C PHE A 154 -24.72 3.70 -6.66
N ILE A 155 -25.23 4.26 -7.76
CA ILE A 155 -25.27 5.71 -7.96
C ILE A 155 -26.19 6.39 -6.94
N GLY A 156 -27.33 5.78 -6.59
CA GLY A 156 -28.23 6.26 -5.55
C GLY A 156 -27.56 6.37 -4.18
N GLU A 157 -26.87 5.30 -3.75
CA GLU A 157 -26.10 5.29 -2.50
C GLU A 157 -24.99 6.36 -2.50
N LEU A 158 -24.32 6.57 -3.64
CA LEU A 158 -23.30 7.61 -3.75
C LEU A 158 -23.88 9.02 -3.66
N ARG A 159 -25.07 9.27 -4.20
CA ARG A 159 -25.75 10.56 -4.06
C ARG A 159 -26.11 10.82 -2.61
N GLU A 160 -26.67 9.82 -1.93
CA GLU A 160 -27.02 9.91 -0.51
C GLU A 160 -25.77 10.19 0.35
N GLU A 161 -24.67 9.48 0.08
CA GLU A 161 -23.38 9.70 0.76
C GLU A 161 -22.86 11.13 0.56
N ILE A 162 -22.99 11.70 -0.65
CA ILE A 162 -22.60 13.08 -0.93
C ILE A 162 -23.51 14.08 -0.20
N GLU A 163 -24.81 13.85 -0.17
CA GLU A 163 -25.75 14.74 0.53
C GLU A 163 -25.50 14.74 2.05
N VAL A 164 -25.26 13.56 2.63
CA VAL A 164 -24.86 13.44 4.04
C VAL A 164 -23.51 14.13 4.27
N ALA A 165 -22.52 13.93 3.39
CA ALA A 165 -21.20 14.55 3.51
C ALA A 165 -21.22 16.07 3.36
N LYS A 166 -22.14 16.64 2.55
CA LYS A 166 -22.32 18.11 2.43
C LYS A 166 -22.87 18.73 3.71
N ASN A 167 -23.70 18.00 4.45
CA ASN A 167 -24.31 18.45 5.68
C ASN A 167 -23.42 18.22 6.92
N GLN A 168 -22.28 17.53 6.76
CA GLN A 168 -21.32 17.31 7.82
C GLN A 168 -20.08 18.21 7.68
N PRO A 169 -19.53 18.75 8.78
CA PRO A 169 -18.28 19.50 8.74
C PRO A 169 -17.13 18.60 8.27
N GLU A 170 -16.12 19.19 7.61
CA GLU A 170 -14.95 18.45 7.14
C GLU A 170 -14.35 17.57 8.25
N PHE A 171 -14.10 16.30 7.91
CA PHE A 171 -13.55 15.32 8.85
C PHE A 171 -12.17 15.76 9.35
N LYS A 172 -12.04 15.96 10.66
CA LYS A 172 -10.76 16.30 11.31
C LYS A 172 -10.17 15.04 11.93
N PHE A 173 -8.85 14.86 11.80
CA PHE A 173 -8.15 13.69 12.38
C PHE A 173 -8.38 13.54 13.90
N THR A 174 -8.59 14.66 14.60
CA THR A 174 -8.94 14.66 16.03
C THR A 174 -10.29 14.01 16.32
N GLN A 175 -11.25 14.05 15.39
CA GLN A 175 -12.56 13.43 15.54
C GLN A 175 -12.48 11.89 15.61
N LEU A 176 -11.42 11.29 15.07
CA LEU A 176 -11.16 9.85 15.17
C LEU A 176 -11.07 9.40 16.64
N PHE A 177 -10.51 10.23 17.50
CA PHE A 177 -10.37 9.98 18.93
C PHE A 177 -11.51 10.61 19.76
N THR A 178 -12.08 11.71 19.29
CA THR A 178 -13.13 12.42 20.03
C THR A 178 -14.52 11.81 19.84
N GLN A 179 -14.87 11.30 18.67
CA GLN A 179 -16.22 10.83 18.34
C GLN A 179 -16.51 9.43 18.89
N ARG A 180 -17.62 9.27 19.62
CA ARG A 180 -17.96 8.00 20.31
C ARG A 180 -18.13 6.83 19.33
N ASP A 181 -18.68 7.09 18.15
CA ASP A 181 -18.96 6.08 17.12
C ASP A 181 -17.69 5.49 16.49
N LEU A 182 -16.59 6.26 16.50
CA LEU A 182 -15.32 5.86 15.88
C LEU A 182 -14.33 5.24 16.87
N ARG A 183 -14.50 5.47 18.17
CA ARG A 183 -13.58 4.96 19.21
C ARG A 183 -13.52 3.43 19.26
N MET A 184 -14.65 2.74 19.18
CA MET A 184 -14.69 1.27 19.22
C MET A 184 -14.06 0.66 17.96
N PRO A 185 -14.43 1.07 16.73
CA PRO A 185 -13.73 0.63 15.53
C PRO A 185 -12.22 0.91 15.55
N LEU A 186 -11.82 2.10 16.02
CA LEU A 186 -10.40 2.47 16.13
C LEU A 186 -9.66 1.58 17.13
N LEU A 187 -10.24 1.33 18.31
CA LEU A 187 -9.65 0.46 19.32
C LEU A 187 -9.45 -0.96 18.78
N ILE A 188 -10.47 -1.51 18.11
CA ILE A 188 -10.41 -2.85 17.51
C ILE A 188 -9.33 -2.89 16.42
N ALA A 189 -9.28 -1.90 15.53
CA ALA A 189 -8.26 -1.82 14.48
C ALA A 189 -6.85 -1.74 15.07
N CYS A 190 -6.64 -0.91 16.09
CA CYS A 190 -5.36 -0.80 16.80
C CYS A 190 -4.98 -2.12 17.47
N LEU A 191 -5.92 -2.77 18.16
CA LEU A 191 -5.69 -4.03 18.86
C LEU A 191 -5.31 -5.15 17.88
N ILE A 192 -6.01 -5.25 16.75
CA ILE A 192 -5.68 -6.21 15.68
C ILE A 192 -4.25 -5.99 15.18
N GLN A 193 -3.86 -4.74 14.92
CA GLN A 193 -2.49 -4.46 14.46
C GLN A 193 -1.44 -4.76 15.52
N VAL A 194 -1.69 -4.45 16.80
CA VAL A 194 -0.78 -4.79 17.89
C VAL A 194 -0.63 -6.31 18.01
N MET A 195 -1.73 -7.06 17.96
CA MET A 195 -1.68 -8.53 18.01
C MET A 195 -0.95 -9.12 16.81
N GLN A 196 -1.10 -8.55 15.61
CA GLN A 196 -0.32 -8.97 14.43
C GLN A 196 1.18 -8.74 14.64
N GLN A 197 1.60 -7.58 15.14
CA GLN A 197 3.02 -7.30 15.38
C GLN A 197 3.61 -8.17 16.52
N LEU A 198 2.83 -8.41 17.58
CA LEU A 198 3.22 -9.24 18.72
C LEU A 198 3.17 -10.75 18.45
N SER A 199 2.59 -11.19 17.32
CA SER A 199 2.61 -12.60 16.91
C SER A 199 4.03 -13.16 16.73
N GLY A 200 5.04 -12.28 16.63
CA GLY A 200 6.44 -12.67 16.46
C GLY A 200 6.82 -13.01 15.03
N ILE A 201 5.91 -12.85 14.06
CA ILE A 201 6.19 -13.15 12.63
C ILE A 201 7.42 -12.38 12.10
N ASN A 202 7.60 -11.14 12.53
CA ASN A 202 8.75 -10.30 12.17
C ASN A 202 10.03 -10.76 12.88
N ALA A 203 9.93 -11.24 14.12
CA ALA A 203 11.07 -11.78 14.86
C ALA A 203 11.57 -13.09 14.22
N VAL A 204 10.65 -14.00 13.88
CA VAL A 204 10.96 -15.24 13.15
C VAL A 204 11.63 -14.92 11.82
N SER A 205 11.04 -14.03 11.02
CA SER A 205 11.59 -13.56 9.75
C SER A 205 13.02 -13.01 9.88
N SER A 206 13.32 -12.28 10.96
CA SER A 206 14.66 -11.74 11.19
C SER A 206 15.67 -12.78 11.68
N GLN A 207 15.22 -13.80 12.40
CA GLN A 207 16.07 -14.80 13.05
C GLN A 207 16.37 -15.99 12.12
N ASP A 208 15.49 -16.28 11.15
CA ASP A 208 15.62 -17.42 10.25
C ASP A 208 16.94 -17.37 9.45
N ASN A 209 17.30 -16.20 8.91
CA ASN A 209 18.60 -16.00 8.24
C ASN A 209 19.83 -16.22 9.15
N ARG A 210 19.68 -16.05 10.47
CA ARG A 210 20.76 -16.33 11.42
C ARG A 210 20.91 -17.82 11.67
N LEU A 211 19.82 -18.57 11.77
CA LEU A 211 19.85 -20.01 12.03
C LEU A 211 20.44 -20.79 10.84
N THR A 212 20.12 -20.43 9.60
CA THR A 212 20.70 -21.05 8.41
C THR A 212 22.22 -20.81 8.27
N SER A 213 22.74 -19.74 8.89
CA SER A 213 24.18 -19.42 8.89
C SER A 213 24.99 -20.25 9.91
N TYR A 214 24.32 -20.94 10.84
CA TYR A 214 24.97 -21.82 11.83
C TYR A 214 24.93 -23.31 11.45
N GLU A 215 24.21 -23.68 10.38
CA GLU A 215 24.13 -25.06 9.85
C GLU A 215 25.00 -25.29 8.60
N ILE A 216 25.85 -24.32 8.21
CA ILE A 216 26.85 -24.47 7.12
C ILE A 216 28.27 -24.26 7.67
#